data_AF-X0XHI3-F1
#
_entry.id   AF-X0XHI3-F1
#
_cell.length_a   1.000
_cell.length_b   1.000
_cell.length_c   1.000
_cell.angle_alpha   90.00
_cell.angle_beta   90.00
_cell.angle_gamma   90.00
#
_symmetry.space_group_name_H-M   'P 1'
#
loop_
_entity.id
_entity.type
_entity.pdbx_description
1 polymer ?
#
loop_
_entity_poly.entity_id
_entity_poly.type
_entity_poly.pdbx_seq_one_letter_code
_entity_poly.pdbx_strand_id
1 'polypeptide(L)' 'MSRQKWRALSLVIKAKLEAVESGISIFEEEFLAHIVLPDGRTIGDFMIPQIKTIYSSGKMPKLLPIGKES' A
#
# COMPACT_ATOMS: atom_id res chain seq x y z
N MET A 1 -10.45 9.73 20.99
CA MET A 1 -10.15 8.36 20.47
C MET A 1 -10.47 7.35 21.56
N SER A 2 -11.23 6.28 21.27
CA SER A 2 -11.60 5.28 22.30
C SER A 2 -10.49 4.25 22.51
N ARG A 3 -10.40 3.65 23.72
CA ARG A 3 -9.43 2.58 24.04
C ARG A 3 -9.55 1.37 23.10
N GLN A 4 -10.75 1.13 22.56
CA GLN A 4 -11.00 0.05 21.61
C GLN A 4 -10.24 0.24 20.29
N LYS A 5 -10.24 1.47 19.73
CA LYS A 5 -9.54 1.76 18.45
C LYS A 5 -8.03 1.56 18.58
N TRP A 6 -7.45 1.92 19.72
CA TRP A 6 -6.02 1.69 20.00
C TRP A 6 -5.65 0.21 20.10
N ARG A 7 -6.50 -0.60 20.74
CA ARG A 7 -6.31 -2.06 20.78
C ARG A 7 -6.38 -2.67 19.38
N ALA A 8 -7.38 -2.28 18.59
CA ALA A 8 -7.51 -2.76 17.21
C ALA A 8 -6.29 -2.39 16.35
N LEU A 9 -5.82 -1.14 16.44
CA LEU A 9 -4.61 -0.70 15.73
C LEU A 9 -3.37 -1.51 16.14
N SER A 10 -3.16 -1.70 17.44
CA SER A 10 -2.03 -2.48 17.94
C SER A 10 -2.08 -3.94 17.48
N LEU A 11 -3.27 -4.55 17.46
CA LEU A 11 -3.45 -5.93 17.00
C LEU A 11 -3.10 -6.06 15.51
N VAL A 12 -3.59 -5.14 14.67
CA VAL A 12 -3.33 -5.18 13.22
C VAL A 12 -1.85 -5.00 12.92
N ILE A 13 -1.16 -4.06 13.57
CA ILE A 13 0.27 -3.82 13.35
C ILE A 13 1.08 -5.07 13.73
N LYS A 14 0.80 -5.67 14.89
CA LYS A 14 1.51 -6.86 15.34
C LYS A 14 1.31 -8.04 14.40
N ALA A 15 0.07 -8.26 13.94
CA ALA A 15 -0.23 -9.35 13.02
C ALA A 15 0.54 -9.22 11.69
N LYS A 16 0.63 -8.00 11.14
CA LYS A 16 1.41 -7.74 9.91
C LYS A 16 2.90 -7.98 10.11
N LEU A 17 3.46 -7.55 11.23
CA LEU A 17 4.89 -7.77 11.54
C LEU A 17 5.21 -9.26 11.73
N GLU A 18 4.36 -9.99 12.44
CA GLU A 18 4.49 -11.45 12.60
C GLU A 18 4.40 -12.18 11.24
N ALA A 19 3.51 -11.74 10.36
CA ALA A 19 3.40 -12.31 9.01
C ALA A 19 4.69 -12.11 8.18
N VAL A 20 5.39 -11.00 8.38
CA VAL A 20 6.70 -10.76 7.75
C VAL A 20 7.78 -11.62 8.39
N GLU A 21 7.84 -11.67 9.73
CA GLU A 21 8.84 -12.44 10.48
C GLU A 21 8.74 -13.94 10.22
N SER A 22 7.53 -14.47 10.11
CA SER A 22 7.25 -15.87 9.77
C SER A 22 7.40 -16.21 8.28
N GLY A 23 7.69 -15.22 7.42
CA GLY A 23 7.86 -15.41 5.98
C GLY A 23 6.57 -15.70 5.22
N ILE A 24 5.40 -15.37 5.79
CA ILE A 24 4.10 -15.47 5.10
C ILE A 24 4.01 -14.42 3.97
N SER A 25 4.69 -13.30 4.14
CA SER A 25 4.71 -12.16 3.22
C SER A 25 5.99 -11.35 3.38
N ILE A 26 6.29 -10.47 2.44
CA ILE A 26 7.40 -9.50 2.59
C ILE A 26 6.88 -8.15 3.07
N PHE A 27 7.78 -7.34 3.64
CA PHE A 27 7.44 -6.04 4.20
C PHE A 27 6.78 -5.10 3.17
N GLU A 28 7.31 -5.09 1.95
CA GLU A 28 6.85 -4.24 0.86
C GLU A 28 5.41 -4.54 0.46
N GLU A 29 4.98 -5.79 0.55
CA GLU A 29 3.61 -6.20 0.25
C GLU A 29 2.65 -5.84 1.40
N GLU A 30 3.02 -6.17 2.64
CA GLU A 30 2.16 -5.95 3.81
C GLU A 30 1.93 -4.47 4.13
N PHE A 31 2.93 -3.63 3.85
CA PHE A 31 2.91 -2.20 4.13
C PHE A 31 2.91 -1.35 2.85
N LEU A 32 2.64 -1.93 1.68
CA LEU A 32 2.72 -1.27 0.38
C LEU A 32 2.06 0.12 0.39
N ALA A 33 0.80 0.18 0.84
CA ALA A 33 0.00 1.40 0.85
C ALA A 33 0.59 2.54 1.70
N HIS A 34 1.54 2.24 2.60
CA HIS A 34 2.17 3.19 3.52
C HIS A 34 3.59 3.60 3.12
N ILE A 35 4.14 3.02 2.04
CA ILE A 35 5.45 3.42 1.53
C ILE A 35 5.35 4.79 0.90
N VAL A 36 6.28 5.68 1.24
CA VAL A 36 6.33 7.06 0.77
C VAL A 36 7.14 7.15 -0.53
N LEU A 37 6.56 7.80 -1.54
CA LEU A 37 7.18 8.10 -2.83
C LEU A 37 8.05 9.38 -2.74
N PRO A 38 8.94 9.64 -3.71
CA PRO A 38 9.81 10.83 -3.70
C PRO A 38 9.07 12.18 -3.65
N ASP A 39 7.82 12.21 -4.08
CA ASP A 39 6.95 13.40 -4.02
C ASP A 39 6.25 13.59 -2.67
N GLY A 40 6.54 12.74 -1.68
CA GLY A 40 6.01 12.80 -0.32
C GLY A 40 4.63 12.14 -0.13
N ARG A 41 4.00 11.62 -1.19
CA ARG A 41 2.74 10.88 -1.10
C ARG A 41 2.98 9.41 -0.78
N THR A 42 1.99 8.72 -0.22
CA THR A 42 2.08 7.26 -0.10
C THR A 42 1.70 6.56 -1.41
N ILE A 43 2.14 5.31 -1.60
CA ILE A 43 1.64 4.47 -2.70
C ILE A 43 0.12 4.34 -2.63
N GLY A 44 -0.48 4.26 -1.44
CA GLY A 44 -1.93 4.23 -1.27
C GLY A 44 -2.61 5.46 -1.86
N ASP A 45 -2.09 6.65 -1.56
CA ASP A 45 -2.61 7.91 -2.11
C ASP A 45 -2.53 7.96 -3.64
N PHE A 46 -1.45 7.40 -4.20
CA PHE A 46 -1.21 7.37 -5.64
C PHE A 46 -2.08 6.31 -6.37
N MET A 47 -2.18 5.09 -5.82
CA MET A 47 -2.75 3.94 -6.51
C MET A 47 -4.26 3.75 -6.31
N ILE A 48 -4.80 4.06 -5.14
CA ILE A 48 -6.23 3.83 -4.85
C ILE A 48 -7.17 4.51 -5.87
N PRO A 49 -6.94 5.78 -6.29
CA PRO A 49 -7.78 6.42 -7.32
C PRO A 49 -7.71 5.70 -8.68
N GLN A 50 -6.52 5.20 -9.03
CA GLN A 50 -6.31 4.46 -10.28
C GLN A 50 -7.05 3.13 -10.25
N ILE A 51 -6.94 2.39 -9.14
CA ILE A 51 -7.65 1.11 -8.92
C ILE A 51 -9.17 1.29 -9.09
N LYS A 52 -9.76 2.36 -8.53
CA LYS A 52 -11.18 2.68 -8.71
C LYS A 52 -11.55 2.89 -10.18
N THR A 53 -10.68 3.56 -10.93
CA THR A 53 -10.87 3.81 -12.38
C THR A 53 -10.74 2.52 -13.20
N ILE A 54 -9.83 1.62 -12.82
CA ILE A 54 -9.69 0.31 -13.46
C ILE A 54 -10.96 -0.52 -13.26
N TYR A 55 -11.46 -0.62 -12.02
CA TYR A 55 -12.68 -1.37 -11.74
C TYR A 55 -13.91 -0.83 -12.48
N SER A 56 -14.02 0.50 -12.66
CA SER A 56 -15.15 1.09 -13.39
C SER A 56 -15.01 1.00 -14.91
N SER A 57 -13.78 1.07 -15.45
CA SER A 57 -13.53 1.09 -16.90
C SER A 57 -13.17 -0.26 -17.52
N GLY A 58 -12.77 -1.24 -16.69
CA GLY A 58 -12.24 -2.54 -17.13
C GLY A 58 -10.90 -2.47 -17.88
N LYS A 59 -10.24 -1.30 -17.89
CA LYS A 59 -9.00 -1.07 -18.64
C LYS A 59 -7.83 -0.87 -17.69
N MET A 60 -6.74 -1.60 -17.95
CA MET A 60 -5.49 -1.39 -17.23
C MET A 60 -4.92 0.01 -17.54
N PRO A 61 -4.32 0.71 -16.57
CA PRO A 61 -3.66 1.98 -16.81
C PRO A 61 -2.53 1.75 -17.83
N LYS A 62 -2.31 2.72 -18.72
CA LYS A 62 -1.13 2.69 -19.58
C LYS A 62 0.10 2.67 -18.67
N LEU A 63 1.00 1.71 -18.90
CA LEU A 63 2.26 1.65 -18.18
C LEU A 63 2.93 3.02 -18.25
N LEU A 64 3.47 3.47 -17.12
CA LEU A 64 4.30 4.67 -17.10
C LEU A 64 5.36 4.51 -18.20
N PRO A 65 5.61 5.54 -19.03
CA PRO A 65 6.86 5.56 -19.77
C PRO A 65 7.96 5.55 -18.71
N ILE A 66 8.61 4.39 -18.54
CA ILE A 66 9.84 4.29 -17.77
C ILE A 66 10.75 5.36 -18.39
N GLY A 67 11.13 6.35 -17.57
CA GLY A 67 12.01 7.42 -17.97
C GLY A 67 13.19 6.79 -18.69
N LYS A 68 13.38 7.17 -19.95
CA LYS A 68 14.56 6.80 -20.71
C LYS A 68 15.76 7.34 -19.92
N GLU A 69 16.56 6.46 -19.31
CA GLU A 69 17.87 6.85 -18.81
C GLU A 69 18.61 7.51 -19.98
N SER A 70 18.96 8.78 -19.78
CA SER A 70 19.74 9.59 -20.72
C SER A 70 21.21 9.51 -20.33
#